data_AF-A0ABD0TJV7-F1
#
_entry.id   AF-A0ABD0TJV7-F1
#
_cell.length_a   1.000
_cell.length_b   1.000
_cell.length_c   1.000
_cell.angle_alpha   90.00
_cell.angle_beta   90.00
_cell.angle_gamma   90.00
#
_symmetry.space_group_name_H-M   'P 1'
#
loop_
_entity.id
_entity.type
_entity.pdbx_description
1 polymer ?
#
loop_
_entity_poly.entity_id
_entity_poly.type
_entity_poly.pdbx_seq_one_letter_code
_entity_poly.pdbx_strand_id
1 'polypeptide(L)'
;MLKHVAVSPHRARADSVSLASSASCCSLGSLEHRHDSVTDLSHRTTTIKVYARRLRPDIEYKTLSVTWGTRAREVVATLLGKFRMRHRDPRLFYLSMEVRVRAAGLRTTLVLDDDARPAALQACHPKGYSKFSLEIRPGGLVKIYDSALMSSSQYKCILTSEQTTADELLAILLHCYDSNEGVERFSLYEVNPAQEQERKLHPDDLPLQVQRAWAPGSACHFRVRRNPRAPPLPPRALPPPDDVSEEDDEPSRALSALSLEADGEKRRYHPVYQYPSISYCKETKNDYLYI
;
A
#
# COMPACT_ATOMS: atom_id res chain seq x y z
N MET A 1 12.27 -52.71 74.86
CA MET A 1 11.82 -54.06 74.45
C MET A 1 11.35 -53.96 73.01
N LEU A 2 12.03 -54.61 72.04
CA LEU A 2 11.54 -55.78 71.28
C LEU A 2 10.02 -55.68 70.94
N LYS A 3 9.49 -55.91 69.73
CA LYS A 3 9.94 -56.38 68.41
C LYS A 3 8.65 -56.50 67.54
N HIS A 4 8.79 -56.50 66.20
CA HIS A 4 7.83 -56.98 65.16
C HIS A 4 6.55 -56.14 64.95
N VAL A 5 5.97 -55.98 63.74
CA VAL A 5 5.77 -56.91 62.61
C VAL A 5 5.73 -56.14 61.26
N ALA A 6 6.09 -56.87 60.20
CA ALA A 6 6.25 -56.50 58.79
C ALA A 6 4.96 -56.64 57.93
N VAL A 7 4.85 -55.81 56.85
CA VAL A 7 4.58 -56.13 55.41
C VAL A 7 3.28 -56.90 55.07
N SER A 8 2.32 -56.49 54.21
CA SER A 8 2.28 -56.08 52.78
C SER A 8 0.77 -55.96 52.34
N PRO A 9 0.31 -55.80 51.06
CA PRO A 9 0.90 -55.24 49.83
C PRO A 9 -0.08 -54.37 48.95
N HIS A 10 0.45 -53.75 47.88
CA HIS A 10 -0.19 -53.32 46.60
C HIS A 10 -1.49 -52.46 46.64
N ARG A 11 -1.61 -51.32 45.93
CA ARG A 11 -1.52 -51.20 44.46
C ARG A 11 -1.57 -49.71 44.08
N ALA A 12 -0.77 -49.34 43.08
CA ALA A 12 -0.67 -48.00 42.51
C ALA A 12 -1.97 -47.53 41.84
N ARG A 13 -2.28 -46.23 41.98
CA ARG A 13 -2.79 -45.38 40.89
C ARG A 13 -2.53 -43.91 41.24
N ALA A 14 -1.69 -43.27 40.42
CA ALA A 14 -1.55 -41.83 40.39
C ALA A 14 -2.68 -41.29 39.49
N ASP A 15 -3.59 -40.50 40.06
CA ASP A 15 -4.59 -39.79 39.30
C ASP A 15 -3.99 -38.48 38.79
N SER A 16 -3.59 -38.47 37.52
CA SER A 16 -3.30 -37.27 36.75
C SER A 16 -4.63 -36.61 36.37
N VAL A 17 -4.95 -35.47 37.01
CA VAL A 17 -6.08 -34.63 36.62
C VAL A 17 -5.77 -33.88 35.32
N SER A 18 -6.35 -34.35 34.22
CA SER A 18 -6.31 -33.69 32.91
C SER A 18 -7.32 -32.54 32.88
N LEU A 19 -6.84 -31.31 32.75
CA LEU A 19 -7.67 -30.16 32.36
C LEU A 19 -8.03 -30.29 30.87
N ALA A 20 -9.11 -31.01 30.57
CA ALA A 20 -9.71 -31.01 29.25
C ALA A 20 -10.43 -29.67 29.01
N SER A 21 -9.78 -28.75 28.31
CA SER A 21 -10.47 -27.65 27.64
C SER A 21 -10.95 -28.13 26.29
N SER A 22 -12.27 -28.22 26.13
CA SER A 22 -12.93 -28.51 24.85
C SER A 22 -12.73 -27.35 23.87
N ALA A 23 -11.61 -27.36 23.14
CA ALA A 23 -11.45 -26.58 21.92
C ALA A 23 -12.05 -27.38 20.76
N SER A 24 -13.25 -27.00 20.35
CA SER A 24 -13.90 -27.55 19.16
C SER A 24 -13.07 -27.24 17.92
N CYS A 25 -12.73 -28.29 17.19
CA CYS A 25 -11.95 -28.33 15.99
C CYS A 25 -12.54 -27.43 14.89
N CYS A 26 -11.72 -26.48 14.43
CA CYS A 26 -11.89 -25.88 13.12
C CYS A 26 -11.66 -26.99 12.08
N SER A 27 -12.58 -27.15 11.14
CA SER A 27 -12.42 -28.05 9.99
C SER A 27 -11.23 -27.61 9.15
N LEU A 28 -10.06 -28.16 9.47
CA LEU A 28 -8.93 -28.27 8.57
C LEU A 28 -9.31 -29.37 7.57
N GLY A 29 -9.52 -28.98 6.32
CA GLY A 29 -9.57 -29.97 5.24
C GLY A 29 -8.25 -30.73 5.23
N SER A 30 -8.34 -32.05 5.38
CA SER A 30 -7.39 -33.07 4.96
C SER A 30 -5.90 -32.75 5.18
N LEU A 31 -5.40 -33.04 6.39
CA LEU A 31 -3.97 -33.06 6.67
C LEU A 31 -3.45 -34.50 6.50
N GLU A 32 -3.37 -34.94 5.26
CA GLU A 32 -2.39 -35.96 4.88
C GLU A 32 -1.51 -35.35 3.80
N HIS A 33 -0.20 -35.41 4.06
CA HIS A 33 0.89 -35.12 3.14
C HIS A 33 1.35 -33.65 2.95
N ARG A 34 2.51 -33.40 3.57
CA ARG A 34 3.69 -32.65 3.11
C ARG A 34 4.04 -31.37 3.88
N HIS A 35 5.35 -31.16 3.98
CA HIS A 35 5.98 -29.96 4.53
C HIS A 35 5.49 -28.71 3.77
N ASP A 36 4.44 -28.06 4.27
CA ASP A 36 4.04 -26.75 3.78
C ASP A 36 5.13 -25.75 4.19
N SER A 37 6.04 -25.48 3.27
CA SER A 37 7.00 -24.39 3.40
C SER A 37 6.26 -23.09 3.73
N VAL A 38 6.81 -22.25 4.62
CA VAL A 38 6.22 -20.95 5.02
C VAL A 38 5.86 -20.07 3.80
N THR A 39 6.55 -20.29 2.68
CA THR A 39 6.28 -19.73 1.37
C THR A 39 4.89 -20.07 0.82
N ASP A 40 4.43 -21.32 0.93
CA ASP A 40 3.17 -21.76 0.28
C ASP A 40 1.92 -21.15 0.93
N LEU A 41 1.93 -21.02 2.26
CA LEU A 41 0.85 -20.34 2.99
C LEU A 41 0.70 -18.87 2.59
N SER A 42 1.81 -18.19 2.25
CA SER A 42 1.81 -16.76 1.93
C SER A 42 1.05 -16.43 0.65
N HIS A 43 0.94 -17.39 -0.28
CA HIS A 43 0.26 -17.24 -1.57
C HIS A 43 -1.21 -17.64 -1.53
N ARG A 44 -1.65 -18.38 -0.50
CA ARG A 44 -3.05 -18.75 -0.34
C ARG A 44 -3.93 -17.50 -0.25
N THR A 45 -5.09 -17.51 -0.90
CA THR A 45 -6.01 -16.37 -0.91
C THR A 45 -7.12 -16.55 0.12
N THR A 46 -7.64 -15.43 0.61
CA THR A 46 -8.84 -15.35 1.46
C THR A 46 -9.52 -14.01 1.22
N THR A 47 -10.68 -13.79 1.86
CA THR A 47 -11.36 -12.51 1.80
C THR A 47 -11.41 -11.82 3.14
N ILE A 48 -11.24 -10.50 3.11
CA ILE A 48 -11.42 -9.62 4.27
C ILE A 48 -12.46 -8.55 3.92
N LYS A 49 -13.22 -8.10 4.93
CA LYS A 49 -14.11 -6.94 4.81
C LYS A 49 -13.43 -5.73 5.45
N VAL A 50 -13.24 -4.67 4.68
CA VAL A 50 -12.65 -3.42 5.18
C VAL A 50 -13.68 -2.30 5.12
N TYR A 51 -13.99 -1.73 6.28
CA TYR A 51 -14.89 -0.60 6.43
C TYR A 51 -14.14 0.68 6.07
N ALA A 52 -14.51 1.31 4.95
CA ALA A 52 -13.77 2.43 4.36
C ALA A 52 -14.59 3.72 4.34
N ARG A 53 -15.47 3.92 5.33
CA ARG A 53 -16.34 5.11 5.44
C ARG A 53 -15.55 6.43 5.43
N ARG A 54 -14.30 6.41 5.91
CA ARG A 54 -13.37 7.55 5.87
C ARG A 54 -12.95 7.98 4.46
N LEU A 55 -12.97 7.06 3.48
CA LEU A 55 -12.73 7.37 2.06
C LEU A 55 -14.02 7.62 1.30
N ARG A 56 -15.04 6.78 1.54
CA ARG A 56 -16.32 6.79 0.83
C ARG A 56 -17.45 6.58 1.85
N PRO A 57 -18.10 7.65 2.35
CA PRO A 57 -19.16 7.55 3.35
C PRO A 57 -20.34 6.65 2.92
N ASP A 58 -20.68 6.69 1.64
CA ASP A 58 -21.79 5.90 1.07
C ASP A 58 -21.46 4.39 0.92
N ILE A 59 -20.20 3.99 1.13
CA ILE A 59 -19.78 2.58 1.05
C ILE A 59 -19.52 2.08 2.46
N GLU A 60 -20.37 1.18 2.95
CA GLU A 60 -20.23 0.65 4.29
C GLU A 60 -18.91 -0.12 4.45
N TYR A 61 -18.67 -1.09 3.56
CA TYR A 61 -17.45 -1.87 3.51
C TYR A 61 -17.12 -2.31 2.08
N LYS A 62 -15.85 -2.63 1.84
CA LYS A 62 -15.37 -3.28 0.63
C LYS A 62 -14.82 -4.65 1.00
N THR A 63 -15.30 -5.69 0.32
CA THR A 63 -14.70 -7.02 0.38
C THR A 63 -13.51 -7.08 -0.56
N LEU A 64 -12.35 -7.51 -0.05
CA LEU A 64 -11.11 -7.66 -0.81
C LEU A 64 -10.66 -9.12 -0.77
N SER A 65 -10.28 -9.65 -1.93
CA SER A 65 -9.46 -10.86 -1.99
C SER A 65 -8.00 -10.47 -1.71
N VAL A 66 -7.39 -11.12 -0.73
CA VAL A 66 -6.02 -10.87 -0.26
C VAL A 66 -5.31 -12.19 -0.05
N THR A 67 -3.98 -12.20 -0.12
CA THR A 67 -3.19 -13.35 0.29
C THR A 67 -2.88 -13.30 1.80
N TRP A 68 -2.42 -14.41 2.38
CA TRP A 68 -1.95 -14.39 3.78
C TRP A 68 -0.69 -13.53 3.97
N GLY A 69 0.07 -13.28 2.90
CA GLY A 69 1.21 -12.37 2.89
C GLY A 69 0.86 -10.90 2.73
N THR A 70 -0.38 -10.56 2.29
CA THR A 70 -0.75 -9.17 2.01
C THR A 70 -0.64 -8.31 3.27
N ARG A 71 0.13 -7.23 3.17
CA ARG A 71 0.40 -6.29 4.27
C ARG A 71 -0.68 -5.21 4.37
N ALA A 72 -0.84 -4.60 5.54
CA ALA A 72 -1.83 -3.56 5.78
C ALA A 72 -1.67 -2.37 4.81
N ARG A 73 -0.43 -1.93 4.55
CA ARG A 73 -0.16 -0.85 3.57
C ARG A 73 -0.57 -1.21 2.14
N GLU A 74 -0.48 -2.47 1.75
CA GLU A 74 -0.88 -2.95 0.43
C GLU A 74 -2.42 -2.97 0.30
N VAL A 75 -3.11 -3.30 1.40
CA VAL A 75 -4.58 -3.18 1.48
C VAL A 75 -5.01 -1.72 1.32
N VAL A 76 -4.34 -0.78 2.00
CA VAL A 76 -4.57 0.66 1.83
C VAL A 76 -4.39 1.09 0.38
N ALA A 77 -3.26 0.75 -0.24
CA ALA A 77 -2.98 1.08 -1.64
C ALA A 77 -4.05 0.50 -2.59
N THR A 78 -4.47 -0.74 -2.35
CA THR A 78 -5.53 -1.42 -3.12
C THR A 78 -6.86 -0.69 -3.00
N LEU A 79 -7.23 -0.22 -1.81
CA LEU A 79 -8.46 0.53 -1.58
C LEU A 79 -8.43 1.88 -2.30
N LEU A 80 -7.33 2.62 -2.20
CA LEU A 80 -7.16 3.88 -2.91
C LEU A 80 -7.26 3.70 -4.43
N GLY A 81 -6.63 2.64 -4.97
CA GLY A 81 -6.76 2.28 -6.38
C GLY A 81 -8.20 1.97 -6.79
N LYS A 82 -8.88 1.08 -6.05
CA LYS A 82 -10.27 0.67 -6.34
C LYS A 82 -11.27 1.83 -6.23
N PHE A 83 -10.99 2.83 -5.40
CA PHE A 83 -11.82 4.02 -5.27
C PHE A 83 -11.36 5.21 -6.11
N ARG A 84 -10.36 5.02 -7.00
CA ARG A 84 -9.78 6.09 -7.85
C ARG A 84 -9.25 7.29 -7.04
N MET A 85 -8.70 7.03 -5.86
CA MET A 85 -8.14 8.01 -4.92
C MET A 85 -6.61 7.96 -4.89
N ARG A 86 -5.96 7.61 -6.00
CA ARG A 86 -4.48 7.54 -6.11
C ARG A 86 -3.78 8.90 -5.98
N HIS A 87 -4.54 9.99 -6.11
CA HIS A 87 -4.10 11.36 -5.87
C HIS A 87 -4.08 11.73 -4.37
N ARG A 88 -4.40 10.79 -3.48
CA ARG A 88 -4.25 10.95 -2.03
C ARG A 88 -3.03 10.21 -1.55
N ASP A 89 -2.39 10.79 -0.54
CA ASP A 89 -1.23 10.19 0.08
C ASP A 89 -1.61 8.89 0.84
N PRO A 90 -1.09 7.72 0.45
CA PRO A 90 -1.38 6.46 1.12
C PRO A 90 -0.89 6.42 2.57
N ARG A 91 0.16 7.15 2.94
CA ARG A 91 0.72 7.17 4.30
C ARG A 91 -0.15 7.93 5.31
N LEU A 92 -1.17 8.65 4.83
CA LEU A 92 -2.20 9.22 5.68
C LEU A 92 -3.23 8.19 6.12
N PHE A 93 -3.21 6.97 5.59
CA PHE A 93 -4.21 5.97 5.91
C PHE A 93 -3.57 4.77 6.60
N TYR A 94 -4.33 4.14 7.49
CA TYR A 94 -3.91 2.92 8.16
C TYR A 94 -5.12 2.05 8.46
N LEU A 95 -4.86 0.78 8.78
CA LEU A 95 -5.90 -0.14 9.21
C LEU A 95 -5.97 -0.18 10.74
N SER A 96 -7.19 -0.24 11.26
CA SER A 96 -7.47 -0.68 12.61
C SER A 96 -8.30 -1.96 12.60
N MET A 97 -8.23 -2.72 13.67
CA MET A 97 -8.98 -3.96 13.86
C MET A 97 -9.72 -3.90 15.19
N GLU A 98 -11.05 -3.92 15.12
CA GLU A 98 -11.88 -4.13 16.30
C GLU A 98 -12.00 -5.64 16.57
N VAL A 99 -11.67 -6.06 17.79
CA VAL A 99 -11.82 -7.42 18.30
C VAL A 99 -12.78 -7.41 19.49
N ARG A 100 -13.70 -8.36 19.52
CA ARG A 100 -14.63 -8.55 20.64
C ARG A 100 -14.26 -9.79 21.45
N VAL A 101 -14.09 -9.63 22.76
CA VAL A 101 -13.83 -10.72 23.70
C VAL A 101 -15.14 -11.09 24.38
N ARG A 102 -15.79 -12.18 23.92
CA ARG A 102 -17.12 -12.61 24.39
C ARG A 102 -17.19 -12.79 25.91
N ALA A 103 -16.16 -13.37 26.52
CA ALA A 103 -16.15 -13.69 27.94
C ALA A 103 -16.17 -12.45 28.85
N ALA A 104 -15.66 -11.31 28.37
CA ALA A 104 -15.55 -10.08 29.15
C ALA A 104 -16.52 -8.98 28.68
N GLY A 105 -17.32 -9.23 27.63
CA GLY A 105 -18.12 -8.20 26.97
C GLY A 105 -17.30 -7.03 26.39
N LEU A 106 -15.96 -7.19 26.30
CA LEU A 106 -15.05 -6.11 25.97
C LEU A 106 -14.86 -5.99 24.45
N ARG A 107 -14.76 -4.76 24.00
CA ARG A 107 -14.45 -4.38 22.61
C ARG A 107 -13.17 -3.58 22.60
N THR A 108 -12.15 -4.09 21.92
CA THR A 108 -10.84 -3.46 21.82
C THR A 108 -10.54 -3.14 20.37
N THR A 109 -10.03 -1.93 20.12
CA THR A 109 -9.55 -1.52 18.80
C THR A 109 -8.03 -1.54 18.80
N LEU A 110 -7.45 -2.31 17.88
CA LEU A 110 -6.02 -2.42 17.67
C LEU A 110 -5.65 -1.60 16.43
N VAL A 111 -4.71 -0.68 16.57
CA VAL A 111 -4.08 -0.02 15.41
C VAL A 111 -3.11 -1.02 14.79
N LEU A 112 -3.22 -1.24 13.48
CA LEU A 112 -2.33 -2.16 12.77
C LEU A 112 -1.14 -1.40 12.21
N ASP A 113 0.05 -1.96 12.38
CA ASP A 113 1.25 -1.51 11.68
C ASP A 113 1.15 -1.79 10.17
N ASP A 114 1.92 -1.05 9.38
CA ASP A 114 1.90 -1.15 7.92
C ASP A 114 2.28 -2.54 7.40
N ASP A 115 3.10 -3.28 8.15
CA ASP A 115 3.55 -4.64 7.87
C ASP A 115 2.64 -5.73 8.48
N ALA A 116 1.61 -5.36 9.25
CA ALA A 116 0.64 -6.30 9.77
C ALA A 116 -0.06 -7.04 8.62
N ARG A 117 -0.47 -8.30 8.87
CA ARG A 117 -1.08 -9.17 7.87
C ARG A 117 -2.55 -9.41 8.21
N PRO A 118 -3.51 -8.65 7.64
CA PRO A 118 -4.91 -8.69 8.08
C PRO A 118 -5.56 -10.07 7.93
N ALA A 119 -5.20 -10.82 6.88
CA ALA A 119 -5.69 -12.18 6.68
C ALA A 119 -5.27 -13.15 7.80
N ALA A 120 -4.00 -13.08 8.21
CA ALA A 120 -3.49 -13.88 9.32
C ALA A 120 -4.16 -13.51 10.64
N LEU A 121 -4.27 -12.20 10.92
CA LEU A 121 -4.96 -11.70 12.11
C LEU A 121 -6.42 -12.14 12.14
N GLN A 122 -7.15 -12.05 11.02
CA GLN A 122 -8.55 -12.48 10.93
C GLN A 122 -8.71 -13.97 11.28
N ALA A 123 -7.75 -14.81 10.91
CA ALA A 123 -7.82 -16.25 11.14
C ALA A 123 -7.57 -16.65 12.61
N CYS A 124 -6.88 -15.82 13.37
CA CYS A 124 -6.66 -16.04 14.80
C CYS A 124 -7.92 -15.80 15.65
N HIS A 125 -9.00 -15.27 15.07
CA HIS A 125 -10.24 -14.99 15.78
C HIS A 125 -11.41 -15.81 15.22
N PRO A 126 -12.42 -16.12 16.07
CA PRO A 126 -13.64 -16.74 15.59
C PRO A 126 -14.28 -15.94 14.45
N LYS A 127 -14.85 -16.64 13.45
CA LYS A 127 -15.46 -16.00 12.27
C LYS A 127 -16.50 -14.95 12.69
N GLY A 128 -16.34 -13.72 12.19
CA GLY A 128 -17.25 -12.59 12.44
C GLY A 128 -16.88 -11.67 13.60
N TYR A 129 -15.76 -11.91 14.29
CA TYR A 129 -15.33 -11.12 15.45
C TYR A 129 -14.24 -10.09 15.17
N SER A 130 -13.72 -10.07 13.93
CA SER A 130 -12.69 -9.14 13.47
C SER A 130 -13.30 -8.16 12.49
N LYS A 131 -13.28 -6.87 12.83
CA LYS A 131 -13.72 -5.79 11.93
C LYS A 131 -12.55 -4.89 11.60
N PHE A 132 -12.13 -4.91 10.33
CA PHE A 132 -11.08 -4.01 9.83
C PHE A 132 -11.69 -2.69 9.38
N SER A 133 -11.16 -1.56 9.87
CA SER A 133 -11.58 -0.23 9.45
C SER A 133 -10.39 0.55 8.92
N LEU A 134 -10.58 1.29 7.84
CA LEU A 134 -9.60 2.23 7.32
C LEU A 134 -9.74 3.56 8.06
N GLU A 135 -8.67 4.00 8.68
CA GLU A 135 -8.58 5.24 9.46
C GLU A 135 -7.59 6.22 8.82
N ILE A 136 -7.61 7.47 9.27
CA ILE A 136 -6.78 8.57 8.76
C ILE A 136 -5.83 9.05 9.87
N ARG A 137 -4.55 9.21 9.54
CA ARG A 137 -3.50 9.83 10.37
C ARG A 137 -3.51 11.34 10.13
N PRO A 138 -3.10 12.16 11.12
CA PRO A 138 -2.85 13.57 10.88
C PRO A 138 -1.78 13.77 9.80
N GLY A 139 -1.86 14.91 9.11
CA GLY A 139 -0.94 15.29 8.04
C GLY A 139 -0.81 16.81 7.94
N GLY A 140 -0.07 17.27 6.94
CA GLY A 140 0.12 18.69 6.66
C GLY A 140 -0.05 19.01 5.18
N LEU A 141 -0.53 20.23 4.92
CA LEU A 141 -0.64 20.73 3.55
C LEU A 141 0.73 21.19 3.06
N VAL A 142 1.14 20.66 1.91
CA VAL A 142 2.32 21.10 1.18
C VAL A 142 1.84 21.85 -0.06
N LYS A 143 2.34 23.08 -0.24
CA LYS A 143 2.06 23.92 -1.42
C LYS A 143 3.19 23.74 -2.44
N ILE A 144 2.85 23.33 -3.66
CA ILE A 144 3.81 23.03 -4.73
C ILE A 144 3.45 23.81 -5.98
N TYR A 145 4.40 24.56 -6.54
CA TYR A 145 4.28 25.17 -7.86
C TYR A 145 4.63 24.12 -8.92
N ASP A 146 3.65 23.75 -9.73
CA ASP A 146 3.65 22.56 -10.58
C ASP A 146 3.46 22.89 -12.07
N SER A 147 3.80 24.11 -12.48
CA SER A 147 3.72 24.57 -13.87
C SER A 147 4.52 23.70 -14.86
N ALA A 148 5.52 22.97 -14.38
CA ALA A 148 6.27 21.99 -15.17
C ALA A 148 5.45 20.73 -15.55
N LEU A 149 4.35 20.46 -14.83
CA LEU A 149 3.41 19.38 -15.12
C LEU A 149 2.18 19.90 -15.88
N MET A 150 1.64 21.04 -15.45
CA MET A 150 0.48 21.67 -16.05
C MET A 150 0.72 23.16 -16.17
N SER A 151 0.99 23.67 -17.37
CA SER A 151 1.41 25.06 -17.61
C SER A 151 0.40 26.12 -17.14
N SER A 152 -0.89 25.78 -17.09
CA SER A 152 -1.96 26.63 -16.58
C SER A 152 -2.14 26.57 -15.06
N SER A 153 -1.48 25.64 -14.37
CA SER A 153 -1.54 25.51 -12.91
C SER A 153 -0.64 26.55 -12.25
N GLN A 154 -1.19 27.32 -11.31
CA GLN A 154 -0.41 28.23 -10.49
C GLN A 154 0.33 27.47 -9.39
N TYR A 155 -0.40 26.68 -8.61
CA TYR A 155 0.12 25.79 -7.59
C TYR A 155 -0.93 24.75 -7.24
N LYS A 156 -0.48 23.66 -6.62
CA LYS A 156 -1.33 22.65 -5.99
C LYS A 156 -1.02 22.56 -4.50
N CYS A 157 -2.05 22.34 -3.70
CA CYS A 157 -1.90 22.01 -2.29
C CYS A 157 -2.27 20.54 -2.09
N ILE A 158 -1.36 19.75 -1.53
CA ILE A 158 -1.57 18.33 -1.27
C ILE A 158 -1.44 18.09 0.23
N LEU A 159 -2.43 17.41 0.81
CA LEU A 159 -2.33 16.92 2.19
C LEU A 159 -1.42 15.68 2.19
N THR A 160 -0.37 15.72 2.98
CA THR A 160 0.67 14.68 3.03
C THR A 160 0.99 14.25 4.47
N SER A 161 1.45 13.02 4.62
CA SER A 161 2.03 12.52 5.86
C SER A 161 3.40 13.14 6.12
N GLU A 162 3.82 13.15 7.38
CA GLU A 162 5.17 13.60 7.78
C GLU A 162 6.27 12.68 7.27
N GLN A 163 5.91 11.47 6.83
CA GLN A 163 6.83 10.47 6.32
C GLN A 163 6.80 10.35 4.80
N THR A 164 6.05 11.20 4.11
CA THR A 164 5.97 11.16 2.64
C THR A 164 7.20 11.78 2.05
N THR A 165 7.88 11.01 1.19
CA THR A 165 9.12 11.41 0.51
C THR A 165 8.84 12.33 -0.68
N ALA A 166 9.88 13.01 -1.18
CA ALA A 166 9.77 13.88 -2.34
C ALA A 166 9.32 13.11 -3.60
N ASP A 167 9.83 11.89 -3.81
CA ASP A 167 9.42 11.03 -4.92
C ASP A 167 7.96 10.56 -4.79
N GLU A 168 7.53 10.17 -3.58
CA GLU A 168 6.11 9.83 -3.34
C GLU A 168 5.20 11.04 -3.56
N LEU A 169 5.61 12.24 -3.14
CA LEU A 169 4.86 13.48 -3.40
C LEU A 169 4.75 13.77 -4.91
N LEU A 170 5.84 13.58 -5.67
CA LEU A 170 5.81 13.69 -7.13
C LEU A 170 4.87 12.66 -7.76
N ALA A 171 4.89 11.41 -7.28
CA ALA A 171 3.96 10.38 -7.76
C ALA A 171 2.48 10.74 -7.50
N ILE A 172 2.17 11.26 -6.31
CA ILE A 172 0.83 11.73 -5.96
C ILE A 172 0.42 12.89 -6.88
N LEU A 173 1.32 13.84 -7.11
CA LEU A 173 1.07 15.00 -7.97
C LEU A 173 0.82 14.60 -9.43
N LEU A 174 1.57 13.63 -9.96
CA LEU A 174 1.34 13.05 -11.28
C LEU A 174 -0.03 12.36 -11.37
N HIS A 175 -0.44 11.65 -10.32
CA HIS A 175 -1.80 11.08 -10.22
C HIS A 175 -2.89 12.14 -10.17
N CYS A 176 -2.63 13.36 -9.70
CA CYS A 176 -3.61 14.44 -9.78
C CYS A 176 -3.89 14.92 -11.22
N TYR A 177 -3.02 14.58 -12.18
CA TYR A 177 -3.13 14.96 -13.59
C TYR A 177 -3.33 13.74 -14.51
N ASP A 178 -3.62 12.57 -13.93
CA ASP A 178 -3.71 11.29 -14.66
C ASP A 178 -2.48 11.02 -15.56
N SER A 179 -1.31 11.50 -15.13
CA SER A 179 -0.05 11.33 -15.86
C SER A 179 0.56 9.97 -15.57
N ASN A 180 0.96 9.27 -16.64
CA ASN A 180 1.73 8.03 -16.57
C ASN A 180 3.24 8.28 -16.68
N GLU A 181 3.67 9.53 -16.57
CA GLU A 181 5.10 9.83 -16.53
C GLU A 181 5.76 9.23 -15.27
N GLY A 182 7.00 8.77 -15.39
CA GLY A 182 7.77 8.32 -14.23
C GLY A 182 8.31 9.50 -13.43
N VAL A 183 8.43 9.31 -12.11
CA VAL A 183 8.90 10.35 -11.17
C VAL A 183 10.33 10.77 -11.45
N GLU A 184 11.15 9.90 -12.04
CA GLU A 184 12.54 10.14 -12.43
C GLU A 184 12.70 11.25 -13.47
N ARG A 185 11.61 11.64 -14.16
CA ARG A 185 11.58 12.77 -15.08
C ARG A 185 11.41 14.11 -14.40
N PHE A 186 11.20 14.13 -13.09
CA PHE A 186 10.95 15.34 -12.34
C PHE A 186 11.88 15.43 -11.14
N SER A 187 12.05 16.65 -10.64
CA SER A 187 12.72 16.91 -9.38
C SER A 187 11.94 17.97 -8.62
N LEU A 188 11.87 17.84 -7.30
CA LEU A 188 11.30 18.83 -6.41
C LEU A 188 12.41 19.77 -5.93
N TYR A 189 12.16 21.07 -5.99
CA TYR A 189 13.07 22.10 -5.50
C TYR A 189 12.42 22.89 -4.38
N GLU A 190 13.19 23.15 -3.34
CA GLU A 190 12.95 24.25 -2.41
C GLU A 190 13.54 25.52 -3.03
N VAL A 191 12.74 26.58 -3.07
CA VAL A 191 13.14 27.86 -3.65
C VAL A 191 12.93 28.94 -2.61
N ASN A 192 13.98 29.70 -2.31
CA ASN A 192 13.93 30.89 -1.49
C ASN A 192 14.20 32.13 -2.35
N PRO A 193 13.15 32.87 -2.77
CA PRO A 193 13.33 34.06 -3.59
C PRO A 193 14.13 35.16 -2.90
N ALA A 194 13.99 35.31 -1.57
CA ALA A 194 14.64 36.39 -0.83
C ALA A 194 16.17 36.24 -0.76
N GLN A 195 16.67 35.02 -0.90
CA GLN A 195 18.11 34.71 -0.91
C GLN A 195 18.61 34.30 -2.31
N GLU A 196 17.76 34.39 -3.33
CA GLU A 196 18.04 33.90 -4.70
C GLU A 196 18.57 32.45 -4.73
N GLN A 197 18.18 31.65 -3.74
CA GLN A 197 18.69 30.30 -3.55
C GLN A 197 17.64 29.28 -4.00
N GLU A 198 18.11 28.24 -4.68
CA GLU A 198 17.31 27.04 -4.93
C GLU A 198 18.11 25.79 -4.59
N ARG A 199 17.43 24.82 -4.00
CA ARG A 199 18.00 23.54 -3.61
C ARG A 199 17.11 22.43 -4.17
N LYS A 200 17.71 21.51 -4.90
CA LYS A 200 17.05 20.24 -5.27
C LYS A 200 16.91 19.38 -4.01
N LEU A 201 15.70 18.90 -3.75
CA LEU A 201 15.45 17.91 -2.70
C LEU A 201 15.95 16.54 -3.15
N HIS A 202 16.50 15.78 -2.21
CA HIS A 202 16.78 14.36 -2.41
C HIS A 202 15.44 13.60 -2.56
N PRO A 203 15.37 12.52 -3.36
CA PRO A 203 14.17 11.68 -3.47
C PRO A 203 13.58 11.27 -2.12
N ASP A 204 14.42 10.97 -1.14
CA ASP A 204 14.05 10.57 0.22
C ASP A 204 13.79 11.74 1.20
N ASP A 205 14.02 12.99 0.79
CA ASP A 205 13.71 14.15 1.64
C ASP A 205 12.21 14.18 1.91
N LEU A 206 11.82 14.58 3.12
CA LEU A 206 10.42 14.62 3.57
C LEU A 206 9.87 16.05 3.42
N PRO A 207 9.09 16.38 2.36
CA PRO A 207 8.79 17.77 2.01
C PRO A 207 8.02 18.51 3.11
N LEU A 208 7.16 17.81 3.87
CA LEU A 208 6.46 18.42 4.98
C LEU A 208 7.41 18.81 6.13
N GLN A 209 8.48 18.02 6.37
CA GLN A 209 9.50 18.37 7.37
C GLN A 209 10.38 19.52 6.87
N VAL A 210 10.76 19.50 5.60
CA VAL A 210 11.49 20.61 4.96
C VAL A 210 10.70 21.91 5.10
N GLN A 211 9.39 21.89 4.79
CA GLN A 211 8.50 23.05 4.91
C GLN A 211 8.46 23.61 6.34
N ARG A 212 8.41 22.74 7.35
CA ARG A 212 8.35 23.14 8.76
C ARG A 212 9.66 23.71 9.28
N ALA A 213 10.78 23.39 8.63
CA ALA A 213 12.09 23.92 8.97
C ALA A 213 12.33 25.33 8.40
N TRP A 214 11.45 25.85 7.55
CA TRP A 214 11.57 27.21 7.03
C TRP A 214 11.47 28.25 8.13
N ALA A 215 12.26 29.32 8.00
CA ALA A 215 12.18 30.45 8.91
C ALA A 215 10.75 31.05 8.91
N PRO A 216 10.21 31.47 10.07
CA PRO A 216 8.92 32.13 10.14
C PRO A 216 8.88 33.35 9.21
N GLY A 217 7.83 33.46 8.40
CA GLY A 217 7.68 34.55 7.41
C GLY A 217 8.54 34.39 6.15
N SER A 218 9.26 33.29 5.99
CA SER A 218 9.99 33.01 4.75
C SER A 218 9.04 32.89 3.56
N ALA A 219 9.48 33.39 2.40
CA ALA A 219 8.83 33.21 1.11
C ALA A 219 9.24 31.88 0.42
N CYS A 220 9.87 30.97 1.17
CA CYS A 220 10.22 29.64 0.68
C CYS A 220 8.98 28.92 0.11
N HIS A 221 9.17 28.20 -0.99
CA HIS A 221 8.13 27.37 -1.58
C HIS A 221 8.74 26.18 -2.32
N PHE A 222 7.91 25.17 -2.58
CA PHE A 222 8.30 24.07 -3.45
C PHE A 222 7.96 24.34 -4.91
N ARG A 223 8.83 23.91 -5.82
CA ARG A 223 8.64 23.99 -7.27
C ARG A 223 9.06 22.69 -7.94
N VAL A 224 8.23 22.17 -8.84
CA VAL A 224 8.57 21.03 -9.69
C VAL A 224 9.34 21.51 -10.91
N ARG A 225 10.36 20.75 -11.31
CA ARG A 225 11.05 20.93 -12.60
C ARG A 225 11.15 19.61 -13.34
N ARG A 226 11.15 19.70 -14.67
CA ARG A 226 11.48 18.56 -15.53
C ARG A 226 12.99 18.36 -15.57
N ASN A 227 13.42 17.11 -15.41
CA ASN A 227 14.80 16.71 -15.57
C ASN A 227 15.15 16.72 -17.07
N PRO A 228 16.37 17.10 -17.45
CA PRO A 228 16.84 16.92 -18.81
C PRO A 228 16.69 15.44 -19.21
N ARG A 229 16.23 15.16 -20.42
CA ARG A 229 16.16 13.77 -20.91
C ARG A 229 17.57 13.18 -20.84
N ALA A 230 17.73 12.06 -20.12
CA ALA A 230 18.91 11.25 -20.28
C ALA A 230 19.05 10.90 -21.77
N PRO A 231 20.23 11.05 -22.38
CA PRO A 231 20.46 10.52 -23.72
C PRO A 231 20.01 9.05 -23.75
N PRO A 232 19.39 8.58 -24.86
CA PRO A 232 19.09 7.16 -24.99
C PRO A 232 20.36 6.37 -24.68
N LEU A 233 20.25 5.36 -23.82
CA LEU A 233 21.35 4.44 -23.54
C LEU A 233 21.88 3.95 -24.89
N PRO A 234 23.21 3.95 -25.11
CA PRO A 234 23.77 3.40 -26.33
C PRO A 234 23.24 1.98 -26.53
N PRO A 235 22.94 1.57 -27.77
CA PRO A 235 22.48 0.21 -28.05
C PRO A 235 23.42 -0.76 -27.36
N ARG A 236 22.86 -1.65 -26.53
CA ARG A 236 23.64 -2.70 -25.89
C ARG A 236 24.28 -3.51 -27.01
N ALA A 237 25.58 -3.33 -27.21
CA ALA A 237 26.34 -4.16 -28.13
C ALA A 237 26.12 -5.59 -27.66
N LEU A 238 25.44 -6.38 -28.49
CA LEU A 238 25.40 -7.82 -28.28
C LEU A 238 26.86 -8.27 -28.19
N PRO A 239 27.23 -9.09 -27.18
CA PRO A 239 28.54 -9.73 -27.21
C PRO A 239 28.68 -10.44 -28.57
N PRO A 240 29.87 -10.42 -29.18
CA PRO A 240 30.10 -11.17 -30.41
C PRO A 240 29.69 -12.62 -30.17
N PRO A 241 29.07 -13.29 -31.16
CA PRO A 241 28.72 -14.69 -31.02
C PRO A 241 30.01 -15.45 -30.73
N ASP A 242 30.02 -16.19 -29.62
CA ASP A 242 31.08 -17.15 -29.35
C ASP A 242 31.09 -18.16 -30.52
N ASP A 243 32.27 -18.37 -31.11
CA ASP A 243 32.53 -19.43 -32.09
C ASP A 243 32.19 -20.77 -31.44
N VAL A 244 30.98 -21.27 -31.70
CA VAL A 244 30.62 -22.65 -31.40
C VAL A 244 30.91 -23.45 -32.65
N SER A 245 31.94 -24.29 -32.53
CA SER A 245 32.36 -25.31 -33.47
C SER A 245 31.19 -26.12 -34.04
N GLU A 246 31.31 -26.39 -35.34
CA GLU A 246 30.46 -27.22 -36.20
C GLU A 246 30.31 -28.68 -35.73
N GLU A 247 29.37 -29.39 -36.39
CA GLU A 247 28.89 -30.78 -36.25
C GLU A 247 27.55 -30.86 -35.46
N ASP A 248 26.39 -31.27 -35.99
CA ASP A 248 26.02 -31.96 -37.23
C ASP A 248 24.53 -31.71 -37.60
N ASP A 249 24.21 -31.96 -38.86
CA ASP A 249 22.94 -31.80 -39.61
C ASP A 249 21.67 -32.48 -39.05
N GLU A 250 20.52 -31.81 -39.16
CA GLU A 250 19.29 -32.42 -39.75
C GLU A 250 18.26 -31.34 -40.20
N PRO A 251 17.52 -31.54 -41.32
CA PRO A 251 17.01 -30.45 -42.12
C PRO A 251 15.53 -30.07 -41.88
N SER A 252 15.26 -28.80 -42.17
CA SER A 252 14.04 -28.29 -42.80
C SER A 252 12.68 -28.57 -42.13
N ARG A 253 12.16 -27.54 -41.45
CA ARG A 253 10.75 -27.16 -41.62
C ARG A 253 10.57 -25.65 -41.61
N ALA A 254 10.46 -25.13 -42.83
CA ALA A 254 9.97 -23.79 -43.10
C ALA A 254 8.55 -23.62 -42.56
N LEU A 255 8.31 -22.52 -41.85
CA LEU A 255 7.02 -21.84 -41.87
C LEU A 255 7.27 -20.34 -42.05
N SER A 256 7.17 -19.94 -43.32
CA SER A 256 6.92 -18.57 -43.74
C SER A 256 5.49 -18.17 -43.35
N ALA A 257 5.30 -16.84 -43.26
CA ALA A 257 4.04 -16.12 -43.27
C ALA A 257 3.22 -16.22 -41.96
N LEU A 258 2.78 -15.12 -41.34
CA LEU A 258 2.02 -14.06 -41.98
C LEU A 258 2.32 -12.68 -41.38
N SER A 259 2.69 -11.78 -42.29
CA SER A 259 2.37 -10.36 -42.24
C SER A 259 0.85 -10.18 -42.21
N LEU A 260 0.37 -9.29 -41.33
CA LEU A 260 -0.99 -8.75 -41.38
C LEU A 260 -0.93 -7.29 -40.91
N GLU A 261 -0.54 -6.44 -41.85
CA GLU A 261 -1.06 -5.08 -41.95
C GLU A 261 -2.55 -5.18 -42.30
N ALA A 262 -3.42 -4.58 -41.48
CA ALA A 262 -4.77 -4.21 -41.90
C ALA A 262 -5.25 -3.00 -41.08
N ASP A 263 -5.14 -1.87 -41.76
CA ASP A 263 -5.75 -0.58 -41.52
C ASP A 263 -7.29 -0.68 -41.30
N GLY A 264 -7.90 0.24 -40.54
CA GLY A 264 -9.36 0.37 -40.53
C GLY A 264 -10.04 0.94 -39.28
N GLU A 265 -10.26 2.26 -39.31
CA GLU A 265 -11.45 2.97 -38.78
C GLU A 265 -11.68 3.16 -37.26
N LYS A 266 -11.25 4.36 -36.82
CA LYS A 266 -12.00 5.37 -36.05
C LYS A 266 -13.27 4.89 -35.33
N ARG A 267 -13.16 4.69 -34.01
CA ARG A 267 -14.21 5.08 -33.06
C ARG A 267 -13.63 6.03 -32.01
N ARG A 268 -13.86 7.33 -32.21
CA ARG A 268 -13.72 8.34 -31.16
C ARG A 268 -14.75 8.03 -30.07
N TYR A 269 -14.31 7.32 -29.04
CA TYR A 269 -15.10 7.16 -27.82
C TYR A 269 -14.98 8.45 -27.02
N HIS A 270 -16.03 9.29 -27.05
CA HIS A 270 -16.18 10.43 -26.17
C HIS A 270 -16.84 9.96 -24.87
N PRO A 271 -16.14 9.93 -23.72
CA PRO A 271 -16.83 9.82 -22.45
C PRO A 271 -17.52 11.16 -22.15
N VAL A 272 -18.85 11.15 -22.26
CA VAL A 272 -19.73 12.19 -21.71
C VAL A 272 -19.70 12.06 -20.19
N TYR A 273 -18.74 12.72 -19.56
CA TYR A 273 -18.80 13.07 -18.15
C TYR A 273 -18.49 14.56 -18.02
N GLN A 274 -19.55 15.36 -17.87
CA GLN A 274 -19.43 16.70 -17.31
C GLN A 274 -18.95 16.54 -15.86
N TYR A 275 -17.72 16.94 -15.60
CA TYR A 275 -17.29 17.21 -14.24
C TYR A 275 -18.11 18.39 -13.70
N PRO A 276 -18.64 18.32 -12.46
CA PRO A 276 -19.02 19.54 -11.75
C PRO A 276 -17.75 20.39 -11.64
N SER A 277 -17.79 21.60 -12.18
CA SER A 277 -16.75 22.61 -12.02
C SER A 277 -16.41 22.72 -10.53
N ILE A 278 -15.12 22.62 -10.20
CA ILE A 278 -14.61 22.93 -8.87
C ILE A 278 -14.95 24.41 -8.61
N SER A 279 -15.97 24.64 -7.80
CA SER A 279 -16.31 25.97 -7.32
C SER A 279 -15.15 26.44 -6.45
N TYR A 280 -14.55 27.56 -6.82
CA TYR A 280 -13.60 28.28 -6.00
C TYR A 280 -14.20 28.53 -4.61
N CYS A 281 -13.58 27.98 -3.56
CA CYS A 281 -13.80 28.47 -2.20
C CYS A 281 -13.20 29.87 -2.10
N LYS A 282 -14.01 30.88 -2.40
CA LYS A 282 -13.78 32.24 -1.93
C LYS A 282 -14.13 32.31 -0.44
N GLU A 283 -13.08 32.58 0.32
CA GLU A 283 -13.04 33.41 1.53
C GLU A 283 -13.81 33.03 2.81
N THR A 284 -12.98 32.93 3.86
CA THR A 284 -13.18 33.43 5.22
C THR A 284 -14.26 32.77 6.08
N LYS A 285 -13.80 31.96 7.03
CA LYS A 285 -13.71 32.39 8.44
C LYS A 285 -12.93 31.35 9.24
N ASN A 286 -12.02 31.85 10.06
CA ASN A 286 -11.42 31.12 11.16
C ASN A 286 -12.55 30.51 11.99
N ASP A 287 -12.53 29.20 12.17
CA ASP A 287 -13.05 28.57 13.38
C ASP A 287 -12.18 27.36 13.68
N TYR A 288 -11.26 27.58 14.62
CA TYR A 288 -10.64 26.52 15.38
C TYR A 288 -11.76 25.80 16.14
N LEU A 289 -12.05 24.54 15.80
CA LEU A 289 -12.77 23.66 16.72
C LEU A 289 -11.96 22.38 16.91
N TYR A 290 -11.25 22.37 18.04
CA TYR A 290 -10.92 21.16 18.77
C TYR A 290 -12.22 20.47 19.18
N ILE A 291 -12.42 19.21 18.78
CA ILE A 291 -12.86 18.09 19.62
C ILE A 291 -12.33 16.79 19.00
#